data_AF-U2RZ38-F1
#
_entry.id   AF-U2RZ38-F1
#
_cell.length_a   1.000
_cell.length_b   1.000
_cell.length_c   1.000
_cell.angle_alpha   90.00
_cell.angle_beta   90.00
_cell.angle_gamma   90.00
#
_symmetry.space_group_name_H-M   'P 1'
#
loop_
_entity.id
_entity.type
_entity.pdbx_description
1 polymer ?
#
loop_
_entity_poly.entity_id
_entity_poly.type
_entity_poly.pdbx_seq_one_letter_code
_entity_poly.pdbx_strand_id
1 'polypeptide(L)' 'MKKLICKAEYCWLSYEPENEVARKLYHSFGFTETGDMDGNEIIAILKL' A
#
# COMPACT_ATOMS: atom_id res chain seq x y z
N MET A 1 26.94 12.38 3.50
CA MET A 1 25.90 11.42 3.93
C MET A 1 25.91 10.23 2.98
N LYS A 2 26.19 9.01 3.44
CA LYS A 2 26.14 7.80 2.59
C LYS A 2 24.68 7.36 2.47
N LYS A 3 24.13 7.34 1.26
CA LYS A 3 22.80 6.77 0.97
C LYS A 3 22.93 5.25 1.03
N LEU A 4 22.28 4.62 2.00
CA LEU A 4 22.16 3.17 2.06
C LEU A 4 21.12 2.75 1.03
N ILE A 5 21.56 2.08 -0.04
CA ILE A 5 20.66 1.48 -1.04
C ILE A 5 20.48 0.02 -0.65
N CYS A 6 19.31 -0.31 -0.10
CA CYS A 6 18.86 -1.68 0.10
C CYS A 6 17.63 -1.95 -0.80
N LYS A 7 17.38 -3.23 -1.10
CA LYS A 7 16.12 -3.62 -1.72
C LYS A 7 14.99 -3.54 -0.68
N ALA A 8 13.86 -2.98 -1.10
CA ALA A 8 12.63 -3.08 -0.32
C ALA A 8 12.00 -4.46 -0.59
N GLU A 9 11.44 -5.07 0.46
CA GLU A 9 10.69 -6.33 0.37
C GLU A 9 9.18 -6.09 0.23
N TYR A 10 8.72 -4.90 0.61
CA TYR A 10 7.31 -4.54 0.63
C TYR A 10 7.13 -3.07 0.26
N CYS A 11 5.96 -2.77 -0.31
CA CYS A 11 5.45 -1.44 -0.54
C CYS A 11 4.11 -1.28 0.20
N TRP A 12 3.98 -0.20 0.97
CA TRP A 12 2.74 0.18 1.63
C TRP A 12 2.15 1.40 0.96
N LEU A 13 0.82 1.47 0.98
CA LEU A 13 0.06 2.67 0.73
C LEU A 13 -1.21 2.65 1.57
N SER A 14 -1.82 3.82 1.73
CA SER A 14 -3.13 3.99 2.33
C SER A 14 -4.04 4.74 1.35
N TYR A 15 -5.36 4.51 1.45
CA TYR A 15 -6.35 5.24 0.68
C TYR A 15 -7.71 5.27 1.40
N GLU A 16 -8.49 6.32 1.15
CA GLU A 16 -9.85 6.45 1.72
C GLU A 16 -10.77 5.29 1.28
N PRO A 17 -11.62 4.74 2.17
CA PRO A 17 -12.49 3.61 1.88
C PRO A 17 -13.42 3.81 0.68
N GLU A 18 -13.87 5.05 0.45
CA GLU A 18 -14.77 5.40 -0.63
C GLU A 18 -14.06 5.49 -1.99
N ASN A 19 -12.74 5.46 -2.03
CA ASN A 19 -11.95 5.55 -3.26
C ASN A 19 -11.88 4.19 -3.98
N GLU A 20 -13.02 3.77 -4.50
CA GLU A 20 -13.22 2.52 -5.24
C GLU A 20 -12.30 2.38 -6.47
N VAL A 21 -11.92 3.51 -7.07
CA VAL A 21 -10.97 3.53 -8.20
C VAL A 21 -9.58 3.13 -7.73
N ALA A 22 -9.11 3.72 -6.62
CA ALA A 22 -7.83 3.38 -6.02
C ALA A 22 -7.79 1.92 -5.56
N ARG A 23 -8.85 1.44 -4.86
CA ARG A 23 -8.94 0.04 -4.44
C ARG A 23 -8.76 -0.93 -5.61
N LYS A 24 -9.54 -0.75 -6.69
CA LYS A 24 -9.47 -1.61 -7.89
C LYS A 24 -8.12 -1.52 -8.58
N LEU A 25 -7.54 -0.33 -8.66
CA LEU A 25 -6.21 -0.11 -9.23
C LEU A 25 -5.15 -0.86 -8.42
N TYR A 26 -5.12 -0.69 -7.10
CA TYR A 26 -4.10 -1.34 -6.28
C TYR A 26 -4.27 -2.87 -6.26
N HIS A 27 -5.50 -3.37 -6.21
CA HIS A 27 -5.76 -4.81 -6.37
C HIS A 27 -5.25 -5.35 -7.71
N SER A 28 -5.36 -4.59 -8.81
CA SER A 28 -4.86 -5.04 -10.12
C SER A 28 -3.34 -5.14 -10.19
N PHE A 29 -2.62 -4.40 -9.34
CA PHE A 29 -1.17 -4.52 -9.14
C PHE A 29 -0.78 -5.59 -8.11
N GLY A 30 -1.75 -6.25 -7.47
CA GLY A 30 -1.51 -7.30 -6.47
C GLY A 30 -1.36 -6.81 -5.04
N PHE A 31 -1.75 -5.56 -4.75
CA PHE A 31 -1.85 -5.11 -3.36
C PHE A 31 -3.01 -5.80 -2.64
N THR A 32 -2.80 -6.15 -1.37
CA THR A 32 -3.81 -6.73 -0.48
C THR A 32 -4.02 -5.84 0.73
N GLU A 33 -5.28 -5.58 1.08
CA GLU A 33 -5.66 -4.85 2.29
C GLU A 33 -5.21 -5.64 3.53
N THR A 34 -4.62 -4.96 4.52
CA THR A 34 -4.12 -5.63 5.74
C THR A 34 -5.21 -5.82 6.80
N GLY A 35 -6.31 -5.06 6.69
CA GLY A 35 -7.32 -4.92 7.74
C GLY A 35 -7.00 -3.81 8.75
N ASP A 36 -5.80 -3.21 8.67
CA ASP A 36 -5.42 -2.05 9.47
C ASP A 36 -5.76 -0.74 8.75
N MET A 37 -5.80 0.35 9.53
CA MET A 37 -6.08 1.69 9.04
C MET A 37 -5.02 2.70 9.50
N ASP A 38 -4.69 3.66 8.65
CA ASP A 38 -3.91 4.86 9.01
C ASP A 38 -4.87 6.05 9.08
N GLY A 39 -5.28 6.42 10.29
CA GLY A 39 -6.40 7.31 10.49
C GLY A 39 -7.70 6.69 9.93
N ASN A 40 -8.25 7.31 8.89
CA ASN A 40 -9.46 6.82 8.22
C ASN A 40 -9.16 6.04 6.93
N GLU A 41 -7.90 5.93 6.52
CA GLU A 41 -7.52 5.29 5.28
C GLU A 41 -7.21 3.80 5.47
N ILE A 42 -7.59 2.97 4.50
CA ILE A 42 -7.29 1.53 4.48
C ILE A 42 -5.83 1.33 4.08
N ILE A 43 -5.09 0.54 4.87
CA ILE A 43 -3.71 0.16 4.52
C ILE A 43 -3.72 -1.06 3.61
N ALA A 44 -2.94 -1.00 2.53
CA ALA A 44 -2.68 -2.14 1.64
C ALA A 44 -1.19 -2.35 1.38
N ILE A 45 -0.81 -3.62 1.19
CA ILE A 45 0.58 -4.04 0.99
C ILE A 45 0.78 -4.76 -0.33
N LEU A 46 1.92 -4.52 -0.96
CA LEU A 46 2.46 -5.33 -2.05
C LEU A 46 3.80 -5.91 -1.62
N LYS A 47 3.96 -7.23 -1.72
CA LYS A 47 5.26 -7.88 -1.63
C LYS A 47 6.00 -7.71 -2.96
N LEU A 48 7.21 -7.13 -2.92
CA LEU A 48 8.01 -6.73 -4.09
C LEU A 48 8.91 -7.85 -4.63
#